data_AF-A0A9P5YTL2-F1
#
_entry.id   AF-A0A9P5YTL2-F1
#
_cell.length_a   1.000
_cell.length_b   1.000
_cell.length_c   1.000
_cell.angle_alpha   90.00
_cell.angle_beta   90.00
_cell.angle_gamma   90.00
#
_symmetry.space_group_name_H-M   'P 1'
#
loop_
_entity.id
_entity.type
_entity.pdbx_description
1 polymer ?
#
loop_
_entity_poly.entity_id
_entity_poly.type
_entity_poly.pdbx_seq_one_letter_code
_entity_poly.pdbx_strand_id
1 'polypeptide(L)'
;MTVLHVATILTTCLRLEHRRRIRRLWWDDYAVIIPALTQLLNIAVLWIRITHKPASMDRKVMLSYASAFIFSTITWWSRMSLALTVLRIIPSWSKSRPFAIAMVISFAIFWVTLFTAIIGACATHTSWQYSKAEILICGPASKVAIVSTVLDIVGDIGLIAIPLHQLWCIKRHASEWRLVRLVFSSSVLTLVASIALCVVSYGGLITGPGGLIVWIMSCQVAEAVSIITSNLLVLICWFHKQFPGNDERDSIEVGDIHFTPHWSRQTVPRVPTPKVTSVPSTSDFEISEQSTASLA
;
A
#
# COMPACT_ATOMS: atom_id res chain seq x y z
N MET A 1 -5.61 -24.54 -6.01
CA MET A 1 -6.24 -23.58 -5.08
C MET A 1 -5.73 -23.70 -3.66
N THR A 2 -5.79 -24.87 -3.02
CA THR A 2 -5.29 -25.06 -1.63
C THR A 2 -3.84 -24.61 -1.45
N VAL A 3 -2.93 -24.96 -2.35
CA VAL A 3 -1.51 -24.54 -2.32
C VAL A 3 -1.37 -23.01 -2.35
N LEU A 4 -2.14 -22.32 -3.20
CA LEU A 4 -2.12 -20.86 -3.28
C LEU A 4 -2.63 -20.24 -1.97
N HIS A 5 -3.71 -20.77 -1.40
CA HIS A 5 -4.19 -20.29 -0.09
C HIS A 5 -3.16 -20.52 1.02
N VAL A 6 -2.52 -21.68 1.07
CA VAL A 6 -1.44 -21.95 2.03
C VAL A 6 -0.29 -20.97 1.85
N ALA A 7 0.14 -20.70 0.63
CA ALA A 7 1.17 -19.70 0.35
C ALA A 7 0.74 -18.28 0.76
N THR A 8 -0.51 -17.90 0.52
CA THR A 8 -1.05 -16.60 0.97
C THR A 8 -1.06 -16.50 2.50
N ILE A 9 -1.45 -17.55 3.21
CA ILE A 9 -1.44 -17.58 4.68
C ILE A 9 0.00 -17.47 5.18
N LEU A 10 0.90 -18.29 4.66
CA LEU A 10 2.30 -18.32 5.10
C LEU A 10 2.97 -16.95 4.91
N THR A 11 2.85 -16.35 3.73
CA THR A 11 3.42 -15.02 3.44
C THR A 11 2.81 -13.94 4.34
N THR A 12 1.51 -14.03 4.63
CA THR A 12 0.82 -13.10 5.54
C THR A 12 1.31 -13.25 6.98
N CYS A 13 1.40 -14.48 7.49
CA CYS A 13 1.91 -14.77 8.83
C CYS A 13 3.35 -14.30 9.01
N LEU A 14 4.23 -14.56 8.03
CA LEU A 14 5.61 -14.08 8.07
C LEU A 14 5.67 -12.55 8.11
N ARG A 15 4.85 -11.87 7.31
CA ARG A 15 4.77 -10.40 7.31
C ARG A 15 4.29 -9.85 8.66
N LEU A 16 3.28 -10.46 9.26
CA LEU A 16 2.74 -10.06 10.57
C LEU A 16 3.75 -10.30 11.69
N GLU A 17 4.40 -11.46 11.73
CA GLU A 17 5.43 -11.78 12.72
C GLU A 17 6.61 -10.81 12.59
N HIS A 18 7.04 -10.53 11.37
CA HIS A 18 8.09 -9.55 11.10
C HIS A 18 7.73 -8.17 11.65
N ARG A 19 6.52 -7.68 11.37
CA ARG A 19 6.03 -6.37 11.83
C ARG A 19 5.85 -6.32 13.35
N ARG A 20 5.35 -7.40 13.95
CA ARG A 20 5.24 -7.57 15.41
C ARG A 20 6.60 -7.43 16.08
N ARG A 21 7.66 -8.01 15.51
CA ARG A 21 9.03 -7.90 16.04
C ARG A 21 9.58 -6.47 15.96
N ILE A 22 9.20 -5.69 14.94
CA ILE A 22 9.64 -4.29 14.78
C ILE A 22 8.94 -3.31 15.75
N ARG A 23 7.88 -3.72 16.45
CA ARG A 23 7.15 -2.94 17.49
C ARG A 23 6.70 -1.52 17.08
N ARG A 24 6.59 -1.22 15.78
CA ARG A 24 6.08 0.06 15.30
C ARG A 24 4.72 -0.13 14.63
N LEU A 25 3.69 -0.30 15.45
CA LEU A 25 2.30 -0.36 15.02
C LEU A 25 1.88 1.01 14.44
N TRP A 26 1.85 1.11 13.11
CA TRP A 26 1.35 2.26 12.36
C TRP A 26 0.04 1.89 11.66
N TRP A 27 -0.66 2.89 11.11
CA TRP A 27 -1.89 2.68 10.32
C TRP A 27 -1.74 1.65 9.18
N ASP A 28 -0.53 1.48 8.64
CA ASP A 28 -0.19 0.44 7.65
C ASP A 28 -0.37 -1.00 8.19
N ASP A 29 -0.19 -1.24 9.49
CA ASP A 29 -0.33 -2.58 10.05
C ASP A 29 -1.80 -3.03 10.11
N TYR A 30 -2.73 -2.10 10.35
CA TYR A 30 -4.17 -2.38 10.26
C TYR A 30 -4.59 -2.73 8.83
N ALA A 31 -4.00 -2.08 7.83
CA ALA A 31 -4.28 -2.35 6.42
C ALA A 31 -3.86 -3.75 5.96
N VAL A 32 -2.96 -4.42 6.69
CA VAL A 32 -2.51 -5.80 6.42
C VAL A 32 -3.35 -6.82 7.16
N ILE A 33 -3.75 -6.50 8.40
CA ILE A 33 -4.56 -7.39 9.24
C ILE A 33 -5.92 -7.65 8.59
N ILE A 34 -6.52 -6.64 7.98
CA ILE A 34 -7.84 -6.76 7.35
C ILE A 34 -7.84 -7.82 6.23
N PRO A 35 -7.03 -7.71 5.16
CA PRO A 35 -6.99 -8.73 4.11
C PRO A 35 -6.52 -10.10 4.63
N ALA A 36 -5.68 -10.16 5.67
CA ALA A 36 -5.30 -11.41 6.32
C ALA A 36 -6.50 -12.14 6.93
N LEU A 37 -7.31 -11.42 7.73
CA LEU A 37 -8.52 -11.96 8.35
C LEU A 37 -9.56 -12.33 7.30
N THR A 38 -9.75 -11.47 6.30
CA THR A 38 -10.67 -11.70 5.18
C THR A 38 -10.26 -12.95 4.38
N GLN A 39 -8.97 -13.22 4.22
CA GLN A 39 -8.48 -14.44 3.54
C GLN A 39 -8.80 -15.71 4.34
N LEU A 40 -8.71 -15.69 5.67
CA LEU A 40 -9.14 -16.82 6.50
C LEU A 40 -10.64 -17.08 6.35
N LEU A 41 -11.44 -16.00 6.30
CA LEU A 41 -12.88 -16.10 6.02
C LEU A 41 -13.15 -16.65 4.61
N ASN A 42 -12.36 -16.26 3.60
CA ASN A 42 -12.47 -16.77 2.23
C ASN A 42 -12.33 -18.30 2.20
N ILE A 43 -11.32 -18.83 2.89
CA ILE A 43 -11.08 -20.27 2.99
C ILE A 43 -12.27 -20.97 3.65
N ALA A 44 -12.78 -20.42 4.76
CA ALA A 44 -13.96 -20.97 5.42
C ALA A 44 -15.20 -20.98 4.51
N VAL A 45 -15.46 -19.88 3.79
CA VAL A 45 -16.57 -19.77 2.82
C VAL A 45 -16.41 -20.77 1.68
N LEU A 46 -15.19 -20.94 1.15
CA LEU A 46 -14.89 -21.90 0.09
C LEU A 46 -15.14 -23.34 0.55
N TRP A 47 -14.67 -23.72 1.74
CA TRP A 47 -14.94 -25.04 2.33
C TRP A 47 -16.42 -25.30 2.53
N ILE A 48 -17.16 -24.30 3.02
CA ILE A 48 -18.61 -24.38 3.20
C ILE A 48 -19.31 -24.59 1.85
N ARG A 49 -18.87 -23.91 0.78
CA ARG A 49 -19.43 -24.05 -0.58
C ARG A 49 -19.17 -25.43 -1.19
N ILE A 50 -18.00 -26.01 -0.94
CA ILE A 50 -17.61 -27.33 -1.49
C ILE A 50 -18.29 -28.48 -0.72
N THR A 51 -18.71 -28.25 0.52
CA THR A 51 -19.37 -29.28 1.32
C THR A 51 -20.69 -29.70 0.67
N HIS A 52 -20.80 -30.95 0.21
CA HIS A 52 -21.90 -31.52 -0.60
C HIS A 52 -23.27 -31.64 0.12
N LYS A 53 -23.45 -30.99 1.26
CA LYS A 53 -24.76 -31.00 1.93
C LYS A 53 -25.70 -30.05 1.18
N PRO A 54 -26.94 -30.45 0.85
CA PRO A 54 -27.90 -29.57 0.23
C PRO A 54 -28.13 -28.35 1.13
N ALA A 55 -27.55 -27.22 0.74
CA ALA A 55 -27.68 -25.98 1.48
C ALA A 55 -29.02 -25.33 1.15
N SER A 56 -29.69 -24.75 2.17
CA SER A 56 -30.86 -23.91 1.97
C SER A 56 -30.53 -22.72 1.05
N MET A 57 -31.54 -22.21 0.32
CA MET A 57 -31.37 -21.07 -0.57
C MET A 57 -30.81 -19.85 0.16
N ASP A 58 -31.28 -19.58 1.38
CA ASP A 58 -30.79 -18.49 2.22
C ASP A 58 -29.29 -18.59 2.48
N ARG A 59 -28.78 -19.81 2.73
CA ARG A 59 -27.35 -20.04 2.97
C ARG A 59 -26.54 -19.77 1.71
N LYS A 60 -27.03 -20.18 0.53
CA LYS A 60 -26.36 -19.91 -0.76
C LYS A 60 -26.29 -18.42 -1.06
N VAL A 61 -27.37 -17.69 -0.78
CA VAL A 61 -27.45 -16.22 -0.92
C VAL A 61 -26.45 -15.54 0.02
N MET A 62 -26.43 -15.92 1.29
CA MET A 62 -25.47 -15.38 2.27
C MET A 62 -24.01 -15.63 1.86
N LEU A 63 -23.69 -16.84 1.40
CA LEU A 63 -22.34 -17.18 0.92
C LEU A 63 -21.97 -16.36 -0.33
N SER A 64 -22.93 -16.03 -1.20
CA SER A 64 -22.71 -15.14 -2.35
C SER A 64 -22.30 -13.74 -1.91
N TYR A 65 -23.06 -13.14 -1.00
CA TYR A 65 -22.72 -11.82 -0.45
C TYR A 65 -21.39 -11.83 0.28
N ALA A 66 -21.14 -12.85 1.10
CA ALA A 66 -19.87 -13.01 1.80
C ALA A 66 -18.69 -13.10 0.81
N SER A 67 -18.81 -13.89 -0.25
CA SER A 67 -17.75 -14.03 -1.26
C SER A 67 -17.48 -12.72 -2.01
N ALA A 68 -18.52 -11.97 -2.37
CA ALA A 68 -18.37 -10.67 -3.04
C ALA A 68 -17.70 -9.63 -2.12
N PHE A 69 -18.10 -9.59 -0.85
CA PHE A 69 -17.46 -8.74 0.17
C PHE A 69 -16.00 -9.09 0.37
N ILE A 70 -15.69 -10.38 0.51
CA ILE A 70 -14.34 -10.91 0.70
C ILE A 70 -13.45 -10.53 -0.50
N PHE A 71 -13.91 -10.80 -1.72
CA PHE A 71 -13.17 -10.49 -2.94
C PHE A 71 -12.86 -9.00 -3.07
N SER A 72 -13.88 -8.16 -2.91
CA SER A 72 -13.71 -6.70 -2.97
C SER A 72 -12.75 -6.21 -1.89
N THR A 73 -12.91 -6.68 -0.66
CA THR A 73 -12.06 -6.28 0.47
C THR A 73 -10.60 -6.68 0.24
N ILE A 74 -10.32 -7.93 -0.13
CA ILE A 74 -8.94 -8.38 -0.40
C ILE A 74 -8.30 -7.55 -1.51
N THR A 75 -9.03 -7.34 -2.61
CA THR A 75 -8.55 -6.67 -3.81
C THR A 75 -8.23 -5.19 -3.54
N TRP A 76 -9.10 -4.47 -2.85
CA TRP A 76 -8.88 -3.06 -2.56
C TRP A 76 -7.90 -2.83 -1.42
N TRP A 77 -7.96 -3.62 -0.34
CA TRP A 77 -7.06 -3.45 0.80
C TRP A 77 -5.62 -3.84 0.48
N SER A 78 -5.37 -4.82 -0.39
CA SER A 78 -4.02 -5.13 -0.88
C SER A 78 -3.39 -3.94 -1.60
N ARG A 79 -4.16 -3.23 -2.45
CA ARG A 79 -3.73 -1.99 -3.12
C ARG A 79 -3.52 -0.83 -2.15
N MET A 80 -4.39 -0.66 -1.17
CA MET A 80 -4.20 0.34 -0.12
C MET A 80 -2.91 0.07 0.67
N SER A 81 -2.60 -1.20 0.97
CA SER A 81 -1.34 -1.56 1.61
C SER A 81 -0.10 -1.27 0.74
N LEU A 82 -0.19 -1.51 -0.57
CA LEU A 82 0.86 -1.09 -1.52
C LEU A 82 1.01 0.43 -1.56
N ALA A 83 -0.10 1.16 -1.65
CA ALA A 83 -0.11 2.63 -1.65
C ALA A 83 0.47 3.23 -0.36
N LEU A 84 0.15 2.64 0.81
CA LEU A 84 0.73 3.03 2.10
C LEU A 84 2.23 2.71 2.18
N THR A 85 2.66 1.60 1.58
CA THR A 85 4.08 1.27 1.45
C THR A 85 4.79 2.32 0.59
N VAL A 86 4.22 2.71 -0.55
CA VAL A 86 4.73 3.81 -1.39
C VAL A 86 4.79 5.11 -0.60
N LEU A 87 3.71 5.48 0.09
CA LEU A 87 3.64 6.69 0.90
C LEU A 87 4.74 6.78 1.95
N ARG A 88 5.15 5.64 2.52
CA ARG A 88 6.26 5.55 3.49
C ARG A 88 7.63 5.79 2.87
N ILE A 89 7.79 5.45 1.59
CA ILE A 89 9.04 5.66 0.83
C ILE A 89 9.19 7.13 0.46
N ILE A 90 8.08 7.82 0.19
CA ILE A 90 8.12 9.23 -0.19
C ILE A 90 8.63 10.08 1.00
N PRO A 91 9.73 10.83 0.86
CA PRO A 91 10.19 11.71 1.92
C PRO A 91 9.14 12.79 2.20
N SER A 92 9.04 13.19 3.46
CA SER A 92 7.99 14.10 3.95
C SER A 92 7.92 15.44 3.23
N TRP A 93 9.02 15.87 2.62
CA TRP A 93 9.23 17.16 1.97
C TRP A 93 8.92 17.15 0.47
N SER A 94 8.65 15.99 -0.12
CA SER A 94 8.38 15.88 -1.55
C SER A 94 6.97 16.33 -1.89
N LYS A 95 6.84 17.09 -2.99
CA LYS A 95 5.56 17.49 -3.57
C LYS A 95 4.70 16.28 -3.99
N SER A 96 5.28 15.08 -4.13
CA SER A 96 4.54 13.85 -4.47
C SER A 96 3.77 13.23 -3.29
N ARG A 97 4.08 13.61 -2.05
CA ARG A 97 3.43 13.06 -0.85
C ARG A 97 1.90 13.28 -0.80
N PRO A 98 1.37 14.50 -1.04
CA PRO A 98 -0.09 14.71 -1.07
C PRO A 98 -0.79 13.83 -2.12
N PHE A 99 -0.16 13.59 -3.28
CA PHE A 99 -0.72 12.71 -4.31
C PHE A 99 -0.84 11.25 -3.84
N ALA A 100 0.18 10.73 -3.14
CA ALA A 100 0.11 9.38 -2.57
C ALA A 100 -0.94 9.26 -1.46
N ILE A 101 -1.13 10.29 -0.64
CA ILE A 101 -2.21 10.33 0.36
C ILE A 101 -3.58 10.34 -0.33
N ALA A 102 -3.73 11.20 -1.35
CA ALA A 102 -4.96 11.29 -2.13
C ALA A 102 -5.31 9.95 -2.81
N MET A 103 -4.31 9.19 -3.27
CA MET A 103 -4.49 7.85 -3.83
C MET A 103 -5.02 6.84 -2.80
N VAL A 104 -4.47 6.82 -1.58
CA VAL A 104 -4.99 5.91 -0.53
C VAL A 104 -6.44 6.24 -0.21
N ILE A 105 -6.77 7.54 -0.10
CA ILE A 105 -8.13 8.00 0.15
C ILE A 105 -9.06 7.65 -1.01
N SER A 106 -8.62 7.84 -2.27
CA SER A 106 -9.44 7.51 -3.44
C SER A 106 -9.71 6.01 -3.53
N PHE A 107 -8.74 5.15 -3.23
CA PHE A 107 -8.95 3.70 -3.14
C PHE A 107 -9.97 3.32 -2.07
N ALA A 108 -9.95 3.99 -0.90
CA ALA A 108 -10.97 3.78 0.13
C ALA A 108 -12.37 4.12 -0.38
N ILE A 109 -12.51 5.27 -1.05
CA ILE A 109 -13.79 5.74 -1.59
C ILE A 109 -14.29 4.82 -2.70
N PHE A 110 -13.41 4.40 -3.61
CA PHE A 110 -13.75 3.46 -4.68
C PHE A 110 -14.20 2.12 -4.12
N TRP A 111 -13.52 1.60 -3.10
CA TRP A 111 -13.94 0.38 -2.42
C TRP A 111 -15.35 0.49 -1.83
N VAL A 112 -15.65 1.53 -1.05
CA VAL A 112 -16.99 1.74 -0.46
C VAL A 112 -18.05 1.87 -1.56
N THR A 113 -17.76 2.66 -2.59
CA THR A 113 -18.70 2.94 -3.68
C THR A 113 -18.99 1.68 -4.50
N LEU A 114 -17.95 0.94 -4.90
CA LEU A 114 -18.09 -0.29 -5.67
C LEU A 114 -18.76 -1.38 -4.84
N PHE A 115 -18.39 -1.54 -3.57
CA PHE A 115 -19.04 -2.50 -2.70
C PHE A 115 -20.53 -2.20 -2.56
N THR A 116 -20.89 -0.94 -2.30
CA THR A 116 -22.29 -0.51 -2.22
C THR A 116 -23.03 -0.73 -3.53
N ALA A 117 -22.40 -0.44 -4.67
CA ALA A 117 -23.00 -0.67 -5.99
C ALA A 117 -23.23 -2.16 -6.29
N ILE A 118 -22.30 -3.03 -5.90
CA ILE A 118 -22.44 -4.49 -6.04
C ILE A 118 -23.60 -4.98 -5.17
N ILE A 119 -23.61 -4.63 -3.88
CA ILE A 119 -24.68 -5.05 -2.97
C ILE A 119 -26.03 -4.51 -3.44
N GLY A 120 -26.10 -3.25 -3.84
CA GLY A 120 -27.30 -2.62 -4.37
C GLY A 120 -27.83 -3.35 -5.61
N ALA A 121 -26.96 -3.64 -6.58
CA ALA A 121 -27.33 -4.38 -7.79
C ALA A 121 -27.82 -5.82 -7.47
N CYS A 122 -27.18 -6.47 -6.49
CA CYS A 122 -27.58 -7.80 -6.04
C CYS A 122 -28.93 -7.81 -5.31
N ALA A 123 -29.22 -6.75 -4.55
CA ALA A 123 -30.46 -6.61 -3.79
C ALA A 123 -31.66 -6.24 -4.67
N THR A 124 -31.46 -5.41 -5.70
CA THR A 124 -32.54 -4.97 -6.59
C THR A 124 -32.91 -6.03 -7.62
N HIS A 125 -31.94 -6.75 -8.18
CA HIS A 125 -32.18 -7.77 -9.19
C HIS A 125 -32.20 -9.15 -8.54
N THR A 126 -33.34 -9.65 -8.07
CA THR A 126 -33.43 -10.97 -7.40
C THR A 126 -33.49 -12.16 -8.36
N SER A 127 -33.46 -11.93 -9.68
CA SER A 127 -33.56 -12.99 -10.69
C SER A 127 -32.45 -14.03 -10.59
N TRP A 128 -31.25 -13.66 -10.12
CA TRP A 128 -30.15 -14.61 -9.89
C TRP A 128 -30.43 -15.60 -8.77
N GLN A 129 -31.36 -15.29 -7.85
CA GLN A 129 -31.68 -16.17 -6.71
C GLN A 129 -32.44 -17.43 -7.13
N TYR A 130 -33.16 -17.39 -8.26
CA TYR A 130 -34.00 -18.49 -8.74
C TYR A 130 -33.31 -19.40 -9.76
N SER A 131 -32.02 -19.19 -10.04
CA SER A 131 -31.28 -20.02 -10.98
C SER A 131 -31.06 -21.42 -10.42
N LYS A 132 -31.33 -22.47 -11.21
CA LYS A 132 -31.17 -23.89 -10.84
C LYS A 132 -29.70 -24.34 -10.69
N ALA A 133 -28.75 -23.41 -10.74
CA ALA A 133 -27.33 -23.73 -10.61
C ALA A 133 -26.99 -24.20 -9.18
N GLU A 134 -26.09 -25.18 -9.08
CA GLU A 134 -25.59 -25.66 -7.79
C GLU A 134 -24.85 -24.56 -7.02
N ILE A 135 -24.14 -23.69 -7.76
CA ILE A 135 -23.39 -22.54 -7.24
C ILE A 135 -24.15 -21.26 -7.61
N LEU A 136 -24.68 -20.58 -6.59
CA LEU A 136 -25.31 -19.27 -6.74
C LEU A 136 -24.26 -18.17 -6.54
N ILE A 137 -24.16 -17.27 -7.51
CA ILE A 137 -23.32 -16.08 -7.47
C ILE A 137 -24.16 -14.92 -7.95
N CYS A 138 -24.25 -13.89 -7.12
CA CYS A 138 -24.69 -12.60 -7.60
C CYS A 138 -23.59 -12.05 -8.52
N GLY A 139 -23.83 -12.15 -9.83
CA GLY A 139 -23.02 -11.46 -10.81
C GLY A 139 -23.31 -9.96 -10.70
N PRO A 140 -22.31 -9.09 -10.48
CA PRO A 140 -22.53 -7.67 -10.60
C PRO A 140 -23.10 -7.36 -11.99
N ALA A 141 -24.03 -6.40 -12.07
CA ALA A 141 -24.53 -5.94 -13.34
C ALA A 141 -23.34 -5.61 -14.26
N SER A 142 -23.41 -5.96 -15.55
CA SER A 142 -22.26 -5.86 -16.47
C SER A 142 -21.60 -4.48 -16.43
N LYS A 143 -22.41 -3.41 -16.23
CA LYS A 143 -21.92 -2.04 -16.04
C LYS A 143 -21.04 -1.88 -14.80
N VAL A 144 -21.44 -2.40 -13.64
CA VAL A 144 -20.67 -2.34 -12.39
C VAL A 144 -19.38 -3.14 -12.51
N ALA A 145 -19.45 -4.31 -13.16
CA ALA A 145 -18.29 -5.16 -13.39
C ALA A 145 -17.24 -4.47 -14.30
N ILE A 146 -17.68 -3.82 -15.37
CA ILE A 146 -16.81 -3.03 -16.27
C ILE A 146 -16.18 -1.86 -15.50
N VAL A 147 -16.98 -1.08 -14.76
CA VAL A 147 -16.48 0.06 -13.97
C VAL A 147 -15.46 -0.40 -12.93
N SER A 148 -15.72 -1.51 -12.22
CA SER A 148 -14.76 -2.09 -11.27
C SER A 148 -13.44 -2.44 -11.95
N THR A 149 -13.50 -3.13 -13.09
CA THR A 149 -12.31 -3.56 -13.83
C THR A 149 -11.48 -2.37 -14.32
N VAL A 150 -12.14 -1.31 -14.81
CA VAL A 150 -11.48 -0.07 -15.23
C VAL A 150 -10.81 0.60 -14.04
N LEU A 151 -11.50 0.72 -12.90
CA LEU A 151 -10.94 1.31 -11.69
C LEU A 151 -9.78 0.49 -11.13
N ASP A 152 -9.82 -0.84 -11.24
CA ASP A 152 -8.72 -1.74 -10.88
C ASP A 152 -7.48 -1.44 -11.73
N ILE A 153 -7.62 -1.37 -13.06
CA ILE A 153 -6.52 -1.06 -13.99
C ILE A 153 -5.97 0.35 -13.73
N VAL A 154 -6.83 1.35 -13.56
CA VAL A 154 -6.42 2.74 -13.28
C VAL A 154 -5.67 2.81 -11.94
N GLY A 155 -6.14 2.08 -10.92
CA GLY A 155 -5.46 1.99 -9.63
C GLY A 155 -4.07 1.38 -9.74
N ASP A 156 -3.93 0.28 -10.48
CA ASP A 156 -2.65 -0.39 -10.72
C ASP A 156 -1.69 0.50 -11.53
N ILE A 157 -2.17 1.19 -12.57
CA ILE A 157 -1.38 2.18 -13.33
C ILE A 157 -0.91 3.33 -12.43
N GLY A 158 -1.79 3.84 -11.56
CA GLY A 158 -1.42 4.88 -10.59
C GLY A 158 -0.29 4.43 -9.66
N LEU A 159 -0.39 3.21 -9.13
CA LEU A 159 0.63 2.59 -8.27
C LEU A 159 1.96 2.35 -8.99
N ILE A 160 1.95 2.23 -10.31
CA ILE A 160 3.16 2.15 -11.16
C ILE A 160 3.73 3.54 -11.44
N ALA A 161 2.86 4.50 -11.76
CA ALA A 161 3.25 5.84 -12.18
C ALA A 161 3.93 6.65 -11.08
N ILE A 162 3.46 6.56 -9.83
CA ILE A 162 4.09 7.27 -8.69
C ILE A 162 5.56 6.89 -8.51
N PRO A 163 5.92 5.60 -8.28
CA PRO A 163 7.31 5.22 -8.13
C PRO A 163 8.13 5.57 -9.37
N LEU A 164 7.59 5.38 -10.58
CA LEU A 164 8.30 5.72 -11.82
C LEU A 164 8.60 7.22 -11.95
N HIS A 165 7.63 8.08 -11.62
CA HIS A 165 7.84 9.53 -11.59
C HIS A 165 8.92 9.92 -10.57
N GLN A 166 8.94 9.27 -9.40
CA GLN A 166 10.01 9.49 -8.42
C GLN A 166 11.38 9.08 -8.95
N LEU A 167 11.47 7.97 -9.69
CA LEU A 167 12.71 7.54 -10.33
C LEU A 167 13.22 8.56 -11.36
N TRP A 168 12.32 9.18 -12.12
CA TRP A 168 12.71 10.17 -13.13
C TRP A 168 13.09 11.53 -12.56
N CYS A 169 12.37 12.02 -11.55
CA CYS A 169 12.62 13.36 -11.02
C CYS A 169 13.83 13.43 -10.09
N ILE A 170 14.26 12.29 -9.54
CA ILE A 170 15.26 12.26 -8.47
C ILE A 170 16.49 11.49 -8.96
N LYS A 171 17.56 12.22 -9.32
CA LYS A 171 18.92 11.65 -9.48
C LYS A 171 19.41 11.18 -8.11
N ARG A 172 18.99 10.01 -7.64
CA ARG A 172 19.39 9.45 -6.33
C ARG A 172 20.17 8.14 -6.45
N HIS A 173 20.91 7.85 -5.38
CA HIS A 173 21.94 6.81 -5.28
C HIS A 173 21.37 5.39 -5.46
N ALA A 174 22.16 4.48 -6.08
CA ALA A 174 21.74 3.15 -6.56
C ALA A 174 21.10 2.22 -5.50
N SER A 175 21.36 2.44 -4.20
CA SER A 175 20.82 1.63 -3.10
C SER A 175 19.32 1.84 -2.84
N GLU A 176 18.76 3.02 -3.13
CA GLU A 176 17.33 3.32 -2.94
C GLU A 176 16.43 2.72 -4.04
N TRP A 177 17.01 2.29 -5.17
CA TRP A 177 16.28 1.81 -6.35
C TRP A 177 15.70 0.41 -6.20
N ARG A 178 16.18 -0.39 -5.26
CA ARG A 178 15.71 -1.79 -5.11
C ARG A 178 14.25 -1.84 -4.68
N LEU A 179 13.89 -1.05 -3.68
CA LEU A 179 12.52 -1.03 -3.14
C LEU A 179 11.52 -0.51 -4.18
N VAL A 180 11.88 0.54 -4.92
CA VAL A 180 11.04 1.10 -5.98
C VAL A 180 10.83 0.10 -7.12
N ARG A 181 11.88 -0.64 -7.52
CA ARG A 181 11.80 -1.71 -8.52
C ARG A 181 10.90 -2.87 -8.07
N LEU A 182 10.95 -3.24 -6.78
CA LEU A 182 10.08 -4.29 -6.24
C LEU A 182 8.62 -3.86 -6.20
N VAL A 183 8.32 -2.62 -5.78
CA VAL A 183 6.95 -2.07 -5.84
C VAL A 183 6.45 -2.08 -7.29
N PHE A 184 7.26 -1.58 -8.22
CA PHE A 184 6.93 -1.57 -9.64
C PHE A 184 6.64 -2.99 -10.17
N SER A 185 7.51 -3.96 -9.88
CA SER A 185 7.32 -5.35 -10.29
C SER A 185 6.05 -5.96 -9.70
N SER A 186 5.77 -5.71 -8.43
CA SER A 186 4.54 -6.14 -7.75
C SER A 186 3.30 -5.57 -8.44
N SER A 187 3.28 -4.26 -8.70
CA SER A 187 2.13 -3.59 -9.34
C SER A 187 1.94 -4.02 -10.80
N VAL A 188 3.01 -4.33 -11.53
CA VAL A 188 2.92 -4.89 -12.88
C VAL A 188 2.32 -6.30 -12.84
N LEU A 189 2.71 -7.13 -11.87
CA LEU A 189 2.18 -8.48 -11.75
C LEU A 189 0.69 -8.47 -11.36
N THR A 190 0.25 -7.55 -10.49
CA THR A 190 -1.19 -7.38 -10.20
C THR A 190 -1.95 -6.85 -11.40
N LEU A 191 -1.38 -5.91 -12.17
CA LEU A 191 -1.98 -5.42 -13.41
C LEU A 191 -2.18 -6.55 -14.44
N VAL A 192 -1.17 -7.40 -14.64
CA VAL A 192 -1.26 -8.55 -15.55
C VAL A 192 -2.35 -9.51 -15.10
N ALA A 193 -2.45 -9.79 -13.79
CA ALA A 193 -3.53 -10.62 -13.25
C ALA A 193 -4.92 -10.00 -13.48
N SER A 194 -5.07 -8.68 -13.26
CA SER A 194 -6.32 -7.94 -13.53
C SER A 194 -6.71 -7.99 -15.01
N ILE A 195 -5.74 -7.81 -15.92
CA ILE A 195 -5.98 -7.91 -17.38
C ILE A 195 -6.37 -9.34 -17.77
N ALA A 196 -5.67 -10.35 -17.25
CA ALA A 196 -6.01 -11.74 -17.50
C ALA A 196 -7.45 -12.06 -17.04
N LEU A 197 -7.85 -11.57 -15.86
CA LEU A 197 -9.21 -11.72 -15.36
C LEU A 197 -10.24 -11.01 -16.25
N CYS A 198 -9.90 -9.83 -16.75
CA CYS A 198 -10.74 -9.09 -17.71
C CYS A 198 -10.94 -9.89 -19.00
N VAL A 199 -9.86 -10.44 -19.57
CA VAL A 199 -9.91 -11.29 -20.78
C VAL A 199 -10.74 -12.55 -20.54
N VAL A 200 -10.58 -13.21 -19.39
CA VAL A 200 -11.40 -14.38 -19.03
C VAL A 200 -12.87 -14.01 -18.86
N SER A 201 -13.16 -12.85 -18.27
CA SER A 201 -14.53 -12.42 -17.96
C SER A 201 -15.30 -11.92 -19.18
N TYR A 202 -14.62 -11.23 -20.11
CA TYR A 202 -15.27 -10.52 -21.21
C TYR A 202 -14.81 -10.94 -22.61
N GLY A 203 -13.71 -11.70 -22.72
CA GLY A 203 -13.14 -12.08 -24.01
C GLY A 203 -13.95 -13.11 -24.81
N GLY A 204 -15.10 -13.56 -24.29
CA GLY A 204 -15.93 -14.57 -24.95
C GLY A 204 -15.26 -15.94 -25.08
N LEU A 205 -14.07 -16.13 -24.50
CA LEU A 205 -13.25 -17.33 -24.64
C LEU A 205 -13.85 -18.56 -23.96
N ILE A 206 -14.78 -18.36 -23.01
CA ILE A 206 -15.36 -19.43 -22.21
C ILE A 206 -16.89 -19.42 -22.33
N THR A 207 -17.38 -19.88 -23.47
CA THR A 207 -18.79 -20.15 -23.74
C THR A 207 -19.10 -21.61 -23.42
N GLY A 208 -19.65 -21.86 -22.22
CA GLY A 208 -20.08 -23.20 -21.84
C GLY A 208 -20.52 -23.34 -20.39
N PRO A 209 -21.13 -24.47 -20.00
CA PRO A 209 -21.60 -24.73 -18.63
C PRO A 209 -20.47 -24.72 -17.57
N GLY A 210 -19.21 -24.85 -17.99
CA GLY A 210 -18.03 -24.71 -17.12
C GLY A 210 -17.50 -23.28 -16.97
N GLY A 211 -18.03 -22.29 -17.69
CA GLY A 211 -17.47 -20.94 -17.71
C GLY A 211 -17.46 -20.24 -16.35
N LEU A 212 -18.52 -20.45 -15.57
CA LEU A 212 -18.62 -19.92 -14.21
C LEU A 212 -17.55 -20.50 -13.28
N ILE A 213 -17.21 -21.79 -13.43
CA ILE A 213 -16.16 -22.44 -12.64
C ILE A 213 -14.79 -21.85 -13.00
N VAL A 214 -14.49 -21.71 -14.30
CA VAL A 214 -13.20 -21.14 -14.73
C VAL A 214 -13.08 -19.68 -14.29
N TRP A 215 -14.17 -18.91 -14.32
CA TRP A 215 -14.20 -17.54 -13.84
C TRP A 215 -13.90 -17.47 -12.33
N ILE A 216 -14.57 -18.28 -11.49
CA ILE A 216 -14.28 -18.35 -10.05
C ILE A 216 -12.82 -18.71 -9.80
N MET A 217 -12.31 -19.73 -10.50
CA MET A 217 -10.92 -20.16 -10.36
C MET A 217 -9.95 -19.03 -10.73
N SER A 218 -10.24 -18.28 -11.78
CA SER A 218 -9.44 -17.13 -12.21
C SER A 218 -9.46 -16.01 -11.18
N CYS A 219 -10.63 -15.70 -10.59
CA CYS A 219 -10.75 -14.74 -9.49
C CYS A 219 -9.86 -15.14 -8.31
N GLN A 220 -9.91 -16.40 -7.88
CA GLN A 220 -9.12 -16.91 -6.75
C GLN A 220 -7.60 -16.85 -7.01
N VAL A 221 -7.18 -17.11 -8.25
CA VAL A 221 -5.77 -16.95 -8.64
C VAL A 221 -5.36 -15.49 -8.59
N ALA A 222 -6.16 -14.57 -9.14
CA ALA A 222 -5.87 -13.15 -9.13
C ALA A 222 -5.79 -12.59 -7.69
N GLU A 223 -6.71 -12.99 -6.81
CA GLU A 223 -6.67 -12.66 -5.38
C GLU A 223 -5.37 -13.15 -4.73
N ALA A 224 -5.02 -14.42 -4.95
CA ALA A 224 -3.82 -15.01 -4.36
C ALA A 224 -2.55 -14.31 -4.84
N VAL A 225 -2.47 -14.00 -6.14
CA VAL A 225 -1.35 -13.24 -6.71
C VAL A 225 -1.25 -11.87 -6.02
N SER A 226 -2.34 -11.12 -5.86
CA SER A 226 -2.33 -9.80 -5.22
C SER A 226 -1.85 -9.84 -3.76
N ILE A 227 -2.31 -10.83 -2.99
CA ILE A 227 -1.86 -11.00 -1.59
C ILE A 227 -0.38 -11.40 -1.55
N ILE A 228 0.04 -12.36 -2.37
CA ILE A 228 1.43 -12.83 -2.39
C ILE A 228 2.36 -11.69 -2.78
N THR A 229 2.06 -10.93 -3.82
CA THR A 229 2.93 -9.83 -4.30
C THR A 229 3.04 -8.72 -3.28
N SER A 230 1.92 -8.29 -2.68
CA SER A 230 1.92 -7.26 -1.64
C SER A 230 2.63 -7.69 -0.36
N ASN A 231 2.56 -8.97 0.02
CA ASN A 231 3.29 -9.50 1.17
C ASN A 231 4.77 -9.73 0.89
N LEU A 232 5.09 -10.25 -0.28
CA LEU A 232 6.46 -10.60 -0.68
C LEU A 232 7.33 -9.36 -0.79
N LEU A 233 6.78 -8.22 -1.24
CA LEU A 233 7.47 -6.93 -1.23
C LEU A 233 8.07 -6.62 0.15
N VAL A 234 7.27 -6.75 1.22
CA VAL A 234 7.72 -6.46 2.58
C VAL A 234 8.74 -7.50 3.07
N LEU A 235 8.53 -8.77 2.75
CA LEU A 235 9.44 -9.85 3.15
C LEU A 235 10.80 -9.74 2.47
N ILE A 236 10.85 -9.45 1.16
CA ILE A 236 12.12 -9.28 0.43
C ILE A 236 12.91 -8.13 1.04
N CYS A 237 12.27 -6.99 1.32
CA CYS A 237 12.92 -5.85 1.95
C CYS A 237 13.47 -6.19 3.35
N TRP A 238 12.78 -7.06 4.09
CA TRP A 238 13.28 -7.55 5.37
C TRP A 238 14.46 -8.49 5.22
N PHE A 239 14.35 -9.52 4.38
CA PHE A 239 15.42 -10.51 4.18
C PHE A 239 16.72 -9.84 3.74
N HIS A 240 16.61 -8.89 2.82
CA HIS A 240 17.74 -8.11 2.36
C HIS A 240 18.39 -7.27 3.47
N LYS A 241 17.60 -6.80 4.45
CA LYS A 241 18.12 -6.07 5.61
C LYS A 241 18.79 -7.00 6.63
N GLN A 242 18.28 -8.22 6.77
CA GLN A 242 18.74 -9.17 7.78
C GLN A 242 20.04 -9.90 7.36
N PHE A 243 20.21 -10.14 6.06
CA PHE A 243 21.37 -10.83 5.50
C PHE A 243 22.05 -9.93 4.45
N PRO A 244 22.82 -8.91 4.87
CA PRO A 244 23.70 -8.21 3.96
C PRO A 244 24.74 -9.22 3.45
N GLY A 245 24.61 -9.66 2.19
CA GLY A 245 25.54 -10.59 1.57
C GLY A 245 26.93 -9.99 1.44
N ASN A 246 27.97 -10.81 1.64
CA ASN A 246 29.38 -10.42 1.49
C ASN A 246 29.77 -9.92 0.09
N ASP A 247 28.92 -10.14 -0.93
CA ASP A 247 29.11 -9.69 -2.32
C ASP A 247 28.82 -8.20 -2.55
N GLU A 248 28.43 -7.46 -1.51
CA GLU A 248 27.90 -6.11 -1.66
C GLU A 248 28.63 -5.07 -0.78
N ARG A 249 29.93 -5.31 -0.55
CA ARG A 249 30.82 -4.42 0.22
C ARG A 249 31.10 -3.06 -0.44
N ASP A 250 30.71 -2.86 -1.70
CA ASP A 250 30.80 -1.57 -2.39
C ASP A 250 29.44 -0.84 -2.55
N SER A 251 28.32 -1.40 -2.07
CA SER A 251 27.00 -0.74 -2.24
C SER A 251 26.06 -0.81 -1.04
N ILE A 252 26.58 -1.17 0.14
CA ILE A 252 25.85 -1.13 1.42
C ILE A 252 26.61 -0.24 2.41
N GLU A 253 26.67 1.07 2.12
CA GLU A 253 26.39 2.04 3.17
C GLU A 253 24.86 2.19 3.25
N VAL A 254 24.22 1.21 3.87
CA VAL A 254 22.93 1.40 4.54
C VAL A 254 23.24 2.10 5.86
N GLY A 255 23.91 3.25 5.75
CA GLY A 255 24.05 4.24 6.80
C GLY A 255 22.71 4.96 6.90
N ASP A 256 22.04 4.78 8.03
CA ASP A 256 21.01 5.68 8.52
C ASP A 256 19.71 5.80 7.72
N ILE A 257 19.02 4.68 7.48
CA ILE A 257 17.56 4.67 7.72
C ILE A 257 17.32 4.46 9.22
N HIS A 258 17.95 5.34 10.01
CA HIS A 258 17.55 5.60 11.37
C HIS A 258 16.25 6.38 11.26
N PHE A 259 15.13 5.69 11.34
CA PHE A 259 13.82 6.29 11.56
C PHE A 259 13.75 6.75 13.03
N THR A 260 14.74 7.50 13.50
CA THR A 260 14.67 8.26 14.75
C THR A 260 13.82 9.50 14.45
N PRO A 261 12.76 9.76 15.22
CA PRO A 261 12.27 11.12 15.33
C PRO A 261 13.34 11.89 16.11
N HIS A 262 14.30 12.50 15.42
CA HIS A 262 15.13 13.54 16.04
C HIS A 262 14.30 14.85 16.20
N TRP A 263 13.07 14.74 16.69
CA TRP A 263 12.26 15.89 17.10
C TRP A 263 12.59 16.31 18.54
N SER A 264 13.86 16.24 18.93
CA SER A 264 14.33 16.87 20.17
C SER A 264 15.34 17.96 19.82
N ARG A 265 14.82 19.20 19.80
CA ARG A 265 15.55 20.47 19.75
C ARG A 265 16.37 20.72 18.49
N GLN A 266 15.75 21.39 17.52
CA GLN A 266 16.44 22.55 16.96
C GLN A 266 16.69 23.50 18.12
N THR A 267 17.92 23.51 18.64
CA THR A 267 18.39 24.64 19.43
C THR A 267 18.32 25.86 18.52
N VAL A 268 17.42 26.76 18.86
CA VAL A 268 17.39 28.15 18.40
C VAL A 268 18.84 28.64 18.26
N PRO A 269 19.23 29.24 17.12
CA PRO A 269 20.53 29.88 17.00
C PRO A 269 20.69 30.84 18.16
N ARG A 270 21.70 30.58 19.01
CA ARG A 270 22.02 31.45 20.14
C ARG A 270 22.35 32.82 19.54
N VAL A 271 21.43 33.77 19.69
CA VAL A 271 21.67 35.18 19.40
C VAL A 271 22.96 35.56 20.15
N PRO A 272 23.97 36.14 19.48
CA PRO A 272 25.17 36.61 20.15
C PRO A 272 24.74 37.62 21.22
N THR A 273 25.00 37.29 22.48
CA THR A 273 24.84 38.22 23.58
C THR A 273 25.69 39.46 23.25
N PRO A 274 25.12 40.68 23.26
CA PRO A 274 25.91 41.88 23.07
C PRO A 274 26.95 41.94 24.20
N LYS A 275 28.23 42.10 23.82
CA LYS A 275 29.29 42.44 24.76
C LYS A 275 28.89 43.75 25.42
N VAL A 276 28.56 43.69 26.71
CA VAL A 276 28.43 44.86 27.56
C VAL A 276 29.83 45.46 27.66
N THR A 277 30.06 46.52 26.90
CA THR A 277 31.24 47.37 27.00
C THR A 277 31.22 47.97 28.40
N SER A 278 32.19 47.58 29.22
CA SER A 278 32.46 48.20 30.51
C SER A 278 32.70 49.69 30.33
N VAL A 279 31.85 50.48 30.98
CA VAL A 279 31.97 51.93 31.14
C VAL A 279 33.31 52.24 31.83
N PRO A 280 34.20 53.06 31.23
CA PRO A 280 35.31 53.64 31.97
C PRO A 280 34.78 54.74 32.88
N SER A 281 35.01 54.57 34.18
CA SER A 281 34.81 55.60 35.18
C SER A 281 35.72 56.79 34.90
N THR A 282 35.09 57.94 34.72
CA THR A 282 35.66 59.28 34.80
C THR A 282 36.30 59.53 36.16
N SER A 283 37.59 59.85 36.19
CA SER A 283 38.16 60.79 37.15
C SER A 283 39.46 61.39 36.60
N ASP A 284 39.60 62.70 36.83
CA ASP A 284 40.84 63.52 36.82
C ASP A 284 41.31 63.95 35.42
N PHE A 285 41.01 65.15 34.91
CA PHE A 285 41.17 66.51 35.46
C PHE A 285 42.63 66.84 35.79
N GLU A 286 43.39 67.30 34.79
CA GLU A 286 44.38 68.35 35.04
C GLU A 286 44.60 69.23 33.81
N ILE A 287 44.60 70.53 34.11
CA ILE A 287 44.69 71.69 33.23
C ILE A 287 46.14 72.17 33.28
N SER A 288 46.79 72.37 32.13
CA SER A 288 47.79 73.44 31.95
C SER A 288 48.12 73.51 30.44
N GLU A 289 47.65 74.51 29.69
CA GLU A 289 48.16 75.88 29.60
C GLU A 289 49.43 76.01 28.71
N GLN A 290 49.22 76.72 27.60
CA GLN A 290 50.14 77.61 26.87
C GLN A 290 51.42 77.09 26.18
N SER A 291 51.56 77.62 24.96
CA SER A 291 52.74 78.34 24.44
C SER A 291 53.26 77.85 23.09
N THR A 292 52.88 78.63 22.06
CA THR A 292 53.72 79.24 21.02
C THR A 292 54.75 78.44 20.19
N ALA A 293 54.55 78.57 18.88
CA ALA A 293 55.52 79.01 17.86
C ALA A 293 56.61 78.07 17.31
N SER A 294 56.62 78.03 15.96
CA SER A 294 57.76 78.15 15.03
C SER A 294 58.19 76.91 14.22
N LEU A 295 58.38 77.19 12.91
CA LEU A 295 59.18 76.50 11.88
C LEU A 295 58.62 75.15 11.40
N ALA A 296 58.42 74.89 10.10
CA ALA A 296 58.91 75.49 8.86
C ALA A 296 57.88 75.30 7.72
#